data_AF-A0A117LB65-F1
#
_entry.id   AF-A0A117LB65-F1
#
_cell.length_a   1.000
_cell.length_b   1.000
_cell.length_c   1.000
_cell.angle_alpha   90.00
_cell.angle_beta   90.00
_cell.angle_gamma   90.00
#
_symmetry.space_group_name_H-M   'P 1'
#
loop_
_entity.id
_entity.type
_entity.pdbx_description
1 polymer ?
#
loop_
_entity_poly.entity_id
_entity_poly.type
_entity_poly.pdbx_seq_one_letter_code
_entity_poly.pdbx_strand_id
1 'polypeptide(L)'
;MIFRVLCILILVAVVVVAVLVVRSRSEINLLKKRYRQISFLPPKEAEKSLQRQIERLKSKYPNRSEKWYLEKVIYDLERDRR
;
A
#
# COMPACT_ATOMS: atom_id res chain seq x y z
N MET A 1 -33.75 24.20 -3.48
CA MET A 1 -33.81 22.72 -3.42
C MET A 1 -32.57 22.08 -4.04
N ILE A 2 -32.23 22.42 -5.28
CA ILE A 2 -31.07 21.90 -6.03
C ILE A 2 -29.74 22.07 -5.27
N PHE A 3 -29.46 23.26 -4.71
CA PHE A 3 -28.21 23.52 -3.98
C PHE A 3 -28.01 22.60 -2.76
N ARG A 4 -29.10 22.30 -2.04
CA ARG A 4 -29.06 21.39 -0.88
C ARG A 4 -28.74 19.96 -1.30
N VAL A 5 -29.34 19.49 -2.39
CA VAL A 5 -29.08 18.15 -2.95
C VAL A 5 -27.63 18.04 -3.42
N LEU A 6 -27.11 19.08 -4.08
CA LEU A 6 -25.72 19.11 -4.55
C LEU A 6 -24.73 19.07 -3.38
N CYS A 7 -24.97 19.84 -2.31
CA CYS A 7 -24.14 19.79 -1.09
C CYS A 7 -24.13 18.42 -0.43
N ILE A 8 -25.29 17.74 -0.35
CA ILE A 8 -25.38 16.39 0.22
C ILE A 8 -24.58 15.39 -0.63
N LEU A 9 -24.70 15.45 -1.97
CA LEU A 9 -23.94 14.57 -2.87
C LEU A 9 -22.43 14.79 -2.74
N ILE A 10 -21.98 16.04 -2.67
CA ILE A 10 -20.56 16.36 -2.47
C ILE A 10 -20.08 15.83 -1.12
N LEU A 11 -20.85 16.03 -0.05
CA LEU A 11 -20.49 15.55 1.28
C LEU A 11 -20.39 14.02 1.33
N VAL A 12 -21.34 13.31 0.72
CA VAL A 12 -21.30 11.85 0.60
C VAL A 12 -20.07 11.40 -0.19
N ALA A 13 -19.76 12.04 -1.32
CA ALA A 13 -18.58 11.71 -2.11
C ALA A 13 -17.28 11.91 -1.31
N VAL A 14 -17.17 13.00 -0.55
CA VAL A 14 -16.01 13.27 0.33
C VAL A 14 -15.88 12.19 1.40
N VAL A 15 -16.97 11.81 2.06
CA VAL A 15 -16.96 10.74 3.07
C VAL A 15 -16.53 9.41 2.45
N VAL A 16 -17.04 9.05 1.28
CA VAL A 16 -16.66 7.82 0.57
C VAL A 16 -15.16 7.83 0.25
N VAL A 17 -14.64 8.92 -0.32
CA VAL A 17 -13.21 9.04 -0.62
C VAL A 17 -12.36 8.93 0.64
N ALA A 18 -12.75 9.62 1.73
CA ALA A 18 -12.05 9.55 3.00
C ALA A 18 -11.97 8.11 3.54
N VAL A 19 -13.10 7.37 3.52
CA VAL A 19 -13.15 5.97 3.96
C VAL A 19 -12.23 5.08 3.11
N LEU A 20 -12.23 5.26 1.78
CA LEU A 20 -11.37 4.49 0.88
C LEU A 20 -9.87 4.74 1.15
N VAL A 21 -9.50 6.00 1.42
CA VAL A 21 -8.10 6.36 1.73
C VAL A 21 -7.65 5.81 3.08
N VAL A 22 -8.52 5.83 4.11
CA VAL A 22 -8.18 5.25 5.42
C VAL A 22 -7.98 3.75 5.31
N ARG A 23 -8.87 3.05 4.58
CA ARG A 23 -8.78 1.60 4.41
C ARG A 23 -7.49 1.17 3.71
N SER A 24 -7.07 1.88 2.65
CA SER A 24 -5.86 1.55 1.91
C SER A 24 -4.58 1.71 2.75
N ARG A 25 -4.52 2.75 3.60
CA ARG A 25 -3.38 2.96 4.51
C ARG A 25 -3.21 1.82 5.52
N SER A 26 -4.30 1.33 6.09
CA SER A 26 -4.27 0.21 7.04
C SER A 26 -3.71 -1.07 6.41
N GLU A 27 -4.10 -1.37 5.17
CA GLU A 27 -3.62 -2.54 4.45
C GLU A 27 -2.13 -2.43 4.10
N ILE A 28 -1.67 -1.25 3.65
CA ILE A 28 -0.25 -0.98 3.39
C ILE A 28 0.60 -1.20 4.65
N ASN A 29 0.13 -0.71 5.80
CA ASN A 29 0.83 -0.87 7.08
C ASN A 29 0.92 -2.34 7.49
N LEU A 30 -0.13 -3.13 7.25
CA LEU A 30 -0.13 -4.56 7.50
C LEU A 30 0.89 -5.29 6.61
N LEU A 31 0.95 -4.96 5.32
CA LEU A 31 1.93 -5.53 4.39
C LEU A 31 3.37 -5.18 4.81
N LYS A 32 3.64 -3.92 5.18
CA LYS A 32 4.95 -3.51 5.71
C LYS A 32 5.32 -4.27 7.00
N LYS A 33 4.33 -4.53 7.87
CA LYS A 33 4.54 -5.36 9.08
C LYS A 33 4.88 -6.80 8.71
N ARG A 34 4.14 -7.41 7.78
CA ARG A 34 4.40 -8.78 7.29
C ARG A 34 5.80 -8.89 6.68
N TYR A 35 6.19 -7.94 5.84
CA TYR A 35 7.53 -7.87 5.27
C TYR A 35 8.62 -7.88 6.36
N ARG A 36 8.46 -7.09 7.43
CA ARG A 36 9.42 -7.08 8.55
C ARG A 36 9.50 -8.42 9.25
N GLN A 37 8.37 -9.11 9.42
CA GLN A 37 8.32 -10.43 10.07
C GLN A 37 9.06 -11.50 9.25
N ILE A 38 8.96 -11.45 7.93
CA ILE A 38 9.58 -12.48 7.05
C ILE A 38 11.02 -12.18 6.66
N SER A 39 11.47 -10.93 6.75
CA SER A 39 12.83 -10.53 6.35
C SER A 39 13.87 -10.66 7.47
N PHE A 40 13.48 -10.75 8.74
CA PHE A 40 14.36 -10.83 9.93
C PHE A 40 15.39 -9.68 10.05
N LEU A 41 15.21 -8.60 9.29
CA LEU A 41 16.09 -7.44 9.33
C LEU A 41 15.68 -6.50 10.48
N PRO A 42 16.64 -5.77 11.08
CA PRO A 42 16.34 -4.64 11.95
C PRO A 42 15.40 -3.64 11.25
N PRO A 43 14.49 -2.94 11.96
CA PRO A 43 13.46 -2.12 11.33
C PRO A 43 13.97 -1.11 10.30
N LYS A 44 15.10 -0.44 10.57
CA LYS A 44 15.70 0.54 9.65
C LYS A 44 16.28 -0.10 8.39
N GLU A 45 16.85 -1.30 8.52
CA GLU A 45 17.42 -2.03 7.39
C GLU A 45 16.34 -2.71 6.55
N ALA A 46 15.28 -3.22 7.21
CA ALA A 46 14.10 -3.75 6.56
C ALA A 46 13.47 -2.70 5.63
N GLU A 47 13.28 -1.47 6.12
CA GLU A 47 12.70 -0.38 5.32
C GLU A 47 13.58 -0.02 4.12
N LYS A 48 14.89 0.15 4.31
CA LYS A 48 15.83 0.41 3.21
C LYS A 48 15.83 -0.72 2.17
N SER A 49 15.82 -1.97 2.64
CA SER A 49 15.78 -3.13 1.75
C SER A 49 14.47 -3.20 0.96
N LEU A 50 13.34 -2.94 1.62
CA LEU A 50 12.02 -2.89 1.00
C LEU A 50 11.96 -1.81 -0.07
N GLN A 51 12.43 -0.61 0.24
CA GLN A 51 12.45 0.51 -0.70
C GLN A 51 13.26 0.16 -1.96
N ARG A 52 14.47 -0.40 -1.80
CA ARG A 52 15.29 -0.82 -2.95
C ARG A 52 14.59 -1.87 -3.83
N GLN A 53 13.90 -2.82 -3.22
CA GLN A 53 13.15 -3.84 -3.96
C GLN A 53 11.96 -3.24 -4.71
N ILE A 54 11.22 -2.33 -4.08
CA ILE A 54 10.12 -1.60 -4.71
C ILE A 54 10.63 -0.74 -5.88
N GLU A 55 11.75 -0.04 -5.72
CA GLU A 55 12.35 0.78 -6.79
C GLU A 55 12.74 -0.06 -8.02
N ARG A 56 13.34 -1.24 -7.80
CA ARG A 56 13.63 -2.20 -8.87
C ARG A 56 12.35 -2.67 -9.55
N LEU A 57 11.30 -2.99 -8.78
CA LEU A 57 10.01 -3.39 -9.34
C LEU A 57 9.31 -2.26 -10.11
N LYS A 58 9.41 -1.02 -9.64
CA LYS A 58 8.87 0.17 -10.35
C LYS A 58 9.53 0.37 -11.71
N SER A 59 10.83 0.13 -11.80
CA SER A 59 11.56 0.17 -13.08
C SER A 59 11.04 -0.90 -14.05
N LYS A 60 10.76 -2.11 -13.55
CA LYS A 60 10.28 -3.23 -14.37
C LYS A 60 8.78 -3.18 -14.69
N TYR A 61 7.97 -2.67 -13.77
CA TYR A 61 6.51 -2.67 -13.82
C TYR A 61 5.98 -1.28 -13.40
N PRO A 62 6.07 -0.26 -14.27
CA PRO A 62 5.62 1.08 -13.93
C PRO A 62 4.11 1.15 -13.69
N ASN A 63 3.66 2.22 -13.02
CA ASN A 63 2.24 2.56 -12.80
C ASN A 63 1.42 1.53 -11.99
N ARG A 64 2.06 0.62 -11.24
CA ARG A 64 1.36 -0.21 -10.25
C ARG A 64 1.16 0.53 -8.92
N SER A 65 0.20 0.06 -8.14
CA SER A 65 -0.09 0.62 -6.82
C SER A 65 0.98 0.22 -5.80
N GLU A 66 1.16 1.01 -4.74
CA GLU A 66 2.08 0.67 -3.63
C GLU A 66 1.76 -0.72 -3.05
N LYS A 67 0.46 -1.01 -2.87
CA LYS A 67 -0.03 -2.32 -2.45
C LYS A 67 0.50 -3.45 -3.32
N TRP A 68 0.36 -3.32 -4.65
CA TRP A 68 0.82 -4.34 -5.58
C TRP A 68 2.33 -4.59 -5.46
N TYR A 69 3.14 -3.53 -5.34
CA TYR A 69 4.59 -3.70 -5.15
C TYR A 69 4.91 -4.40 -3.83
N LEU A 70 4.24 -4.04 -2.73
CA LEU A 70 4.44 -4.68 -1.43
C LEU A 70 4.07 -6.17 -1.46
N GLU A 71 2.91 -6.50 -2.04
CA GLU A 71 2.47 -7.89 -2.23
C GLU A 71 3.47 -8.67 -3.08
N LYS A 72 3.98 -8.06 -4.16
CA LYS A 72 4.95 -8.70 -5.03
C LYS A 72 6.28 -8.99 -4.33
N VAL A 73 6.81 -8.02 -3.58
CA VAL A 73 8.03 -8.20 -2.78
C VAL A 73 7.84 -9.31 -1.75
N ILE A 74 6.72 -9.32 -1.04
CA ILE A 74 6.41 -10.37 -0.06
C ILE A 74 6.34 -11.74 -0.71
N TYR A 75 5.64 -11.85 -1.84
CA TYR A 75 5.53 -13.10 -2.60
C TYR A 75 6.89 -13.63 -3.04
N ASP A 76 7.75 -12.76 -3.59
CA ASP A 76 9.08 -13.15 -4.05
C ASP A 76 9.96 -13.60 -2.86
N LEU A 77 9.91 -12.90 -1.72
CA LEU A 77 10.59 -13.31 -0.50
C LEU A 77 10.10 -14.64 0.09
N GLU A 78 8.79 -14.89 0.06
CA GLU A 78 8.22 -16.15 0.53
C GLU A 78 8.58 -17.31 -0.41
N ARG A 79 8.63 -17.04 -1.71
CA ARG A 79 9.01 -18.02 -2.73
C ARG A 79 10.47 -18.45 -2.59
N ASP A 80 11.39 -17.51 -2.40
CA ASP A 80 12.84 -17.82 -2.28
C ASP A 80 13.16 -18.62 -1.01
N ARG A 81 12.25 -18.65 -0.04
CA ARG A 81 12.38 -19.40 1.22
C ARG A 81 11.77 -20.79 1.18
N ARG A 82 11.02 -21.14 0.12
CA ARG A 82 10.41 -22.46 -0.09
C ARG A 82 11.36 -23.34 -0.88
#